data_AF-A0A8H5XDR4-F1
#
_entry.id   AF-A0A8H5XDR4-F1
#
_cell.length_a   1.000
_cell.length_b   1.000
_cell.length_c   1.000
_cell.angle_alpha   90.00
_cell.angle_beta   90.00
_cell.angle_gamma   90.00
#
_symmetry.space_group_name_H-M   'P 1'
#
loop_
_entity.id
_entity.type
_entity.pdbx_description
1 polymer ?
#
loop_
_entity_poly.entity_id
_entity_poly.type
_entity_poly.pdbx_seq_one_letter_code
_entity_poly.pdbx_strand_id
1 'polypeptide(L)'
;MDWKTPSKYITLVSGDGFEFVVLRDAALVSPIIKGMLDVRSQFAEAKEARCVFQEMSAMVLDKVVEYFHYWYRYRNSEDVPDMEIPVELCLELLAAADYLGLDQANMGMK
;
A
#
# COMPACT_ATOMS: atom_id res chain seq x y z
N MET A 1 -7.37 -29.31 3.24
CA MET A 1 -6.59 -28.06 3.27
C MET A 1 -7.56 -26.96 2.89
N ASP A 2 -8.16 -26.32 3.89
CA ASP A 2 -9.17 -25.28 3.66
C ASP A 2 -8.45 -24.01 3.23
N TRP A 3 -8.36 -23.77 1.92
CA TRP A 3 -7.82 -22.53 1.41
C TRP A 3 -8.85 -21.42 1.74
N LYS A 4 -8.51 -20.55 2.69
CA LYS A 4 -9.31 -19.34 2.90
C LYS A 4 -9.08 -18.41 1.72
N THR A 5 -10.15 -18.06 1.03
CA THR A 5 -10.11 -16.99 0.03
C THR A 5 -9.64 -15.70 0.69
N PRO A 6 -8.62 -15.01 0.14
CA PRO A 6 -8.16 -13.74 0.70
C PRO A 6 -9.28 -12.72 0.77
N SER A 7 -9.36 -11.95 1.87
CA SER A 7 -10.34 -10.87 2.03
C SER A 7 -10.21 -9.83 0.90
N LYS A 8 -11.33 -9.35 0.36
CA LYS A 8 -11.37 -8.30 -0.68
C LYS A 8 -10.73 -6.98 -0.23
N TYR A 9 -10.82 -6.68 1.06
CA TYR A 9 -10.26 -5.47 1.67
C TYR A 9 -9.18 -5.85 2.68
N ILE A 10 -8.22 -4.95 2.83
CA ILE A 10 -7.19 -5.01 3.87
C ILE A 10 -7.24 -3.74 4.70
N THR A 11 -6.70 -3.81 5.91
CA THR A 11 -6.56 -2.65 6.80
C THR A 11 -5.09 -2.27 6.91
N LEU A 12 -4.75 -1.04 6.54
CA LEU A 12 -3.43 -0.46 6.78
C LEU A 12 -3.51 0.41 8.02
N VAL A 13 -2.54 0.28 8.92
CA VAL A 13 -2.55 0.93 10.23
C VAL A 13 -1.30 1.76 10.38
N SER A 14 -1.45 3.05 10.69
CA SER A 14 -0.32 3.94 10.94
C SER A 14 0.24 3.77 12.36
N GLY A 15 1.43 4.31 12.61
CA GLY A 15 2.11 4.26 13.91
C GLY A 15 1.38 5.02 15.01
N ASP A 16 0.56 6.01 14.65
CA ASP A 16 -0.35 6.74 15.55
C ASP A 16 -1.74 6.10 15.66
N GLY A 17 -1.94 4.90 15.07
CA GLY A 17 -3.10 4.05 15.32
C GLY A 17 -4.33 4.31 14.43
N PHE A 18 -4.21 5.13 13.39
CA PHE A 18 -5.29 5.31 12.41
C PHE A 18 -5.38 4.12 11.47
N GLU A 19 -6.60 3.79 11.05
CA GLU A 19 -6.88 2.63 10.21
C GLU A 19 -7.49 3.04 8.87
N PHE A 20 -6.90 2.52 7.80
CA PHE A 20 -7.32 2.77 6.43
C PHE A 20 -7.75 1.44 5.79
N VAL A 21 -9.04 1.31 5.50
CA VAL A 21 -9.57 0.11 4.84
C VAL A 21 -9.55 0.33 3.33
N VAL A 22 -8.73 -0.45 2.63
CA VAL A 22 -8.48 -0.29 1.19
C VAL A 22 -8.74 -1.56 0.41
N LEU A 23 -9.04 -1.40 -0.88
CA LEU A 23 -9.16 -2.55 -1.80
C LEU A 23 -7.81 -3.27 -1.86
N ARG A 24 -7.80 -4.58 -1.60
CA ARG A 24 -6.57 -5.38 -1.64
C ARG A 24 -5.80 -5.16 -2.93
N ASP A 25 -6.47 -5.27 -4.08
CA ASP A 25 -5.82 -5.16 -5.40
C ASP A 25 -5.17 -3.80 -5.65
N ALA A 26 -5.67 -2.72 -5.02
CA ALA A 26 -5.06 -1.40 -5.13
C ALA A 26 -3.75 -1.32 -4.33
N ALA A 27 -3.71 -1.94 -3.14
CA ALA A 27 -2.53 -1.93 -2.27
C ALA A 27 -1.44 -2.92 -2.69
N LEU A 28 -1.79 -3.95 -3.48
CA LEU A 28 -0.83 -4.95 -3.97
C LEU A 28 0.17 -4.42 -5.01
N VAL A 29 0.06 -3.15 -5.40
CA VAL A 29 1.13 -2.45 -6.14
C VAL A 29 2.43 -2.40 -5.31
N SER A 30 2.34 -2.36 -3.98
CA SER A 30 3.49 -2.48 -3.10
C SER A 30 3.93 -3.96 -2.99
N PRO A 31 5.17 -4.29 -3.41
CA PRO A 31 5.73 -5.63 -3.21
C PRO A 31 5.82 -6.01 -1.73
N ILE A 32 6.02 -5.02 -0.86
CA ILE A 32 6.16 -5.22 0.59
C ILE A 32 4.81 -5.57 1.21
N ILE A 33 3.74 -4.84 0.89
CA ILE A 33 2.37 -5.20 1.31
C ILE A 33 1.99 -6.58 0.77
N LYS A 34 2.35 -6.88 -0.48
CA LYS A 34 2.12 -8.21 -1.07
C LYS A 34 2.84 -9.31 -0.29
N GLY A 35 4.07 -9.08 0.15
CA GLY A 35 4.83 -10.00 1.00
C GLY A 35 4.23 -10.17 2.40
N MET A 36 3.81 -9.07 3.05
CA MET A 36 3.16 -9.10 4.36
C MET A 36 1.85 -9.91 4.34
N LEU A 37 1.14 -9.90 3.22
CA LEU A 37 -0.14 -10.59 3.04
C LEU A 37 -0.02 -11.98 2.41
N ASP A 38 1.19 -12.49 2.19
CA ASP A 38 1.36 -13.83 1.62
C ASP A 38 0.79 -14.88 2.58
N VAL A 39 -0.26 -15.59 2.13
CA VAL A 39 -1.00 -16.61 2.87
C VAL A 39 -0.14 -17.84 3.19
N ARG A 40 0.99 -18.02 2.50
CA ARG A 40 1.98 -19.06 2.84
C ARG A 40 2.81 -18.69 4.06
N SER A 41 2.81 -17.41 4.41
CA SER A 41 3.47 -16.94 5.60
C SER A 41 2.67 -17.26 6.86
N GLN A 42 3.37 -17.60 7.94
CA GLN A 42 2.75 -17.83 9.26
C GLN A 42 2.48 -16.52 10.02
N PHE A 43 2.80 -15.36 9.42
CA PHE A 43 2.60 -14.04 10.00
C PHE A 43 1.12 -13.70 10.26
N ALA A 44 0.87 -12.90 11.30
CA ALA A 44 -0.49 -12.57 11.74
C ALA A 44 -1.22 -11.70 10.71
N GLU A 45 -0.48 -10.87 9.98
CA GLU A 45 -0.92 -9.93 8.96
C GLU A 45 -1.65 -10.63 7.81
N ALA A 46 -1.15 -11.78 7.37
CA ALA A 46 -1.78 -12.60 6.33
C ALA A 46 -3.10 -13.22 6.78
N LYS A 47 -3.23 -13.55 8.08
CA LYS A 47 -4.45 -14.13 8.67
C LYS A 47 -5.53 -13.07 8.91
N GLU A 48 -5.12 -11.87 9.33
CA GLU A 48 -6.02 -10.77 9.68
C GLU A 48 -6.29 -9.81 8.52
N ALA A 49 -5.57 -9.94 7.40
CA ALA A 49 -5.60 -8.97 6.30
C ALA A 49 -5.32 -7.53 6.79
N ARG A 50 -4.36 -7.41 7.71
CA ARG A 50 -4.02 -6.18 8.42
C ARG A 50 -2.52 -5.96 8.39
N CYS A 51 -2.08 -4.77 7.98
CA CYS A 51 -0.66 -4.38 7.94
C CYS A 51 -0.45 -3.17 8.85
N VAL A 52 0.54 -3.23 9.74
CA VAL A 52 0.84 -2.15 10.70
C VAL A 52 2.19 -1.52 10.36
N PHE A 53 2.19 -0.21 10.13
CA PHE A 53 3.36 0.59 9.80
C PHE A 53 3.72 1.50 10.97
N GLN A 54 4.49 0.97 11.92
CA GLN A 54 4.82 1.68 13.18
C GLN A 54 5.58 2.99 12.97
N GLU A 55 6.29 3.14 11.86
CA GLU A 55 7.13 4.30 11.55
C GLU A 55 6.44 5.32 10.64
N MET A 56 5.23 5.04 10.15
CA MET A 56 4.47 5.96 9.29
C MET A 56 3.39 6.67 10.09
N SER A 57 3.35 8.00 10.03
CA SER A 57 2.23 8.78 10.57
C SER A 57 0.95 8.57 9.77
N ALA A 58 -0.21 8.89 10.35
CA ALA A 58 -1.49 8.84 9.63
C ALA A 58 -1.48 9.71 8.38
N MET A 59 -0.85 10.89 8.43
CA MET A 59 -0.80 11.82 7.29
C MET A 59 -0.01 11.24 6.11
N VAL A 60 1.11 10.57 6.40
CA VAL A 60 1.92 9.91 5.37
C VAL A 60 1.18 8.70 4.81
N LEU A 61 0.60 7.87 5.69
CA LEU A 61 -0.13 6.67 5.25
C LEU A 61 -1.39 7.02 4.45
N ASP A 62 -2.10 8.10 4.78
CA ASP A 62 -3.24 8.61 4.03
C ASP A 62 -2.84 8.96 2.59
N LYS A 63 -1.71 9.66 2.41
CA LYS A 63 -1.18 9.98 1.08
C LYS A 63 -0.69 8.76 0.31
N VAL A 64 -0.15 7.74 0.98
CA VAL A 64 0.17 6.45 0.37
C VAL A 64 -1.11 5.73 -0.10
N VAL A 65 -2.16 5.75 0.71
CA VAL A 65 -3.47 5.17 0.36
C VAL A 65 -4.08 5.89 -0.84
N GLU A 66 -4.00 7.22 -0.87
CA GLU A 66 -4.40 8.03 -2.02
C GLU A 66 -3.63 7.61 -3.28
N TYR A 67 -2.31 7.39 -3.17
CA TYR A 67 -1.50 6.90 -4.28
C TYR A 67 -1.94 5.51 -4.76
N PHE A 68 -2.29 4.58 -3.87
CA PHE A 68 -2.81 3.26 -4.29
C PHE A 68 -4.10 3.37 -5.10
N HIS A 69 -5.01 4.25 -4.68
CA HIS A 69 -6.24 4.50 -5.43
C HIS A 69 -5.98 5.19 -6.77
N TYR A 70 -5.10 6.19 -6.78
CA TYR A 70 -4.65 6.87 -7.98
C TYR A 70 -4.04 5.89 -8.99
N TRP A 71 -3.05 5.10 -8.58
CA TRP A 71 -2.43 4.09 -9.43
C TRP A 71 -3.46 3.08 -9.94
N TYR A 72 -4.30 2.55 -9.06
CA TYR A 72 -5.31 1.56 -9.46
C TYR A 72 -6.30 2.10 -10.49
N ARG A 73 -6.71 3.37 -10.35
CA ARG A 73 -7.62 4.06 -11.26
C ARG A 73 -6.97 4.33 -12.63
N TYR A 74 -5.71 4.75 -12.64
CA TYR A 74 -5.04 5.27 -13.84
C TYR A 74 -4.04 4.31 -14.50
N ARG A 75 -3.76 3.13 -13.93
CA ARG A 75 -2.77 2.15 -14.44
C ARG A 75 -2.93 1.71 -15.90
N ASN A 76 -4.11 1.89 -16.50
CA ASN A 76 -4.40 1.58 -17.90
C ASN A 76 -4.88 2.81 -18.69
N SER A 77 -4.71 4.01 -18.14
CA SER A 77 -5.12 5.28 -18.76
C SER A 77 -3.92 5.93 -19.46
N GLU A 78 -4.16 6.55 -20.60
CA GLU A 78 -3.17 7.39 -21.28
C GLU A 78 -3.18 8.82 -20.73
N ASP A 79 -4.37 9.31 -20.34
CA ASP A 79 -4.55 10.59 -19.68
C ASP A 79 -4.51 10.41 -18.16
N VAL A 80 -3.37 10.72 -17.56
CA VAL A 80 -3.10 10.58 -16.13
C VAL A 80 -2.93 11.99 -15.53
N PRO A 81 -3.82 12.45 -14.64
CA PRO A 81 -3.69 13.76 -14.01
C PRO A 81 -2.57 13.77 -12.98
N ASP A 82 -2.00 14.93 -12.67
CA ASP A 82 -1.02 15.04 -11.59
C ASP A 82 -1.68 14.81 -10.21
N MET A 83 -1.00 14.05 -9.35
CA MET A 83 -1.39 13.90 -7.96
C MET A 83 -0.79 15.03 -7.12
N GLU A 84 -1.62 15.69 -6.30
CA GLU A 84 -1.16 16.75 -5.40
C GLU A 84 -0.44 16.17 -4.18
N ILE A 85 0.85 16.50 -4.07
CA ILE A 85 1.71 16.12 -2.93
C ILE A 85 2.06 17.38 -2.12
N PRO A 86 1.61 17.47 -0.86
CA PRO A 86 2.01 18.56 0.03
C PRO A 86 3.52 18.58 0.23
N VAL A 87 4.14 19.75 0.11
CA VAL A 87 5.60 19.89 0.19
C VAL A 87 6.16 19.48 1.55
N GLU A 88 5.36 19.61 2.60
CA GLU A 88 5.72 19.25 3.97
C GLU A 88 5.86 17.73 4.15
N LEU A 89 5.21 16.93 3.30
CA LEU A 89 5.21 15.46 3.39
C LEU A 89 6.24 14.80 2.44
N CYS A 90 6.89 15.57 1.56
CA CYS A 90 7.72 15.00 0.48
C CYS A 90 8.83 14.06 0.98
N LEU A 91 9.55 14.43 2.05
CA LEU A 91 10.66 13.62 2.55
C LEU A 91 10.17 12.31 3.18
N GLU A 92 9.11 12.37 3.99
CA GLU A 92 8.52 11.19 4.61
C GLU A 92 7.86 10.28 3.56
N LEU A 93 7.19 10.85 2.56
CA LEU A 93 6.61 10.11 1.46
C LEU A 93 7.67 9.44 0.58
N LEU A 94 8.82 10.08 0.37
CA LEU A 94 9.94 9.46 -0.32
C LEU A 94 10.46 8.24 0.44
N ALA A 95 10.68 8.37 1.75
CA ALA A 95 11.09 7.26 2.60
C ALA A 95 10.04 6.14 2.63
N ALA A 96 8.75 6.51 2.68
CA ALA A 96 7.65 5.55 2.63
C ALA A 96 7.58 4.81 1.29
N ALA A 97 7.81 5.50 0.17
CA ALA A 97 7.82 4.90 -1.15
C ALA A 97 8.94 3.87 -1.31
N ASP A 98 10.15 4.18 -0.85
CA ASP A 98 11.28 3.25 -0.81
C ASP A 98 10.98 2.05 0.10
N TYR A 99 10.51 2.30 1.31
CA TYR A 99 10.12 1.25 2.26
C TYR A 99 9.06 0.31 1.68
N LEU A 100 8.11 0.83 0.91
CA LEU A 100 7.03 0.06 0.29
C LEU A 100 7.42 -0.59 -1.04
N GLY A 101 8.65 -0.37 -1.53
CA GLY A 101 9.17 -0.86 -2.79
C GLY A 101 8.44 -0.30 -4.02
N LEU A 102 7.92 0.92 -3.93
CA LEU A 102 7.17 1.58 -5.01
C LEU A 102 8.07 2.20 -6.08
N ASP A 103 9.33 2.44 -5.75
CA ASP A 103 10.39 2.87 -6.67
C ASP A 103 10.79 1.77 -7.66
N GLN A 104 10.63 0.50 -7.29
CA GLN A 104 10.99 -0.67 -8.11
C GLN A 104 9.83 -1.18 -8.98
N ALA A 105 8.61 -0.72 -8.72
CA ALA A 105 7.39 -1.23 -9.34
C ALA A 105 7.33 -1.05 -10.87
N ASN A 106 8.25 -0.27 -11.46
CA ASN A 106 8.27 0.04 -12.89
C ASN A 106 9.45 -0.55 -13.69
N MET A 107 10.33 -1.36 -13.08
CA MET A 107 11.47 -1.97 -13.80
C MET A 107 11.14 -3.29 -14.55
N GLY A 108 9.90 -3.77 -14.45
CA GLY A 108 9.46 -5.05 -15.05
C GLY A 108 8.73 -4.95 -16.40
N MET A 109 8.60 -3.76 -16.99
CA MET A 109 7.94 -3.59 -18.31
C MET A 109 8.91 -3.10 -19.39
N LYS A 110 9.97 -3.87 -19.61
CA LYS A 110 10.73 -3.88 -20.87
C LYS A 110 10.84 -5.30 -21.39
#